data_AF-A0A016TCP3-F1
#
_entry.id   AF-A0A016TCP3-F1
#
_cell.length_a   1.000
_cell.length_b   1.000
_cell.length_c   1.000
_cell.angle_alpha   90.00
_cell.angle_beta   90.00
_cell.angle_gamma   90.00
#
_symmetry.space_group_name_H-M   'P 1'
#
loop_
_entity.id
_entity.type
_entity.pdbx_description
1 polymer ?
#
loop_
_entity_poly.entity_id
_entity_poly.type
_entity_poly.pdbx_seq_one_letter_code
_entity_poly.pdbx_strand_id
1 'polypeptide(L)'
;MRTILLVVLVGIGLFVSVTAINRRTRCKTCMFVLMTLKVAQNSGYTKSKQKDYICTWLEDNWKDPEAARMCRELSDEVIWSDKYDYILTSDRNEALESCQQEFGDREYCYGFYFP
;
A
#
# COMPACT_ATOMS: atom_id res chain seq x y z
N MET A 1 42.46 -18.93 0.23
CA MET A 1 40.98 -19.01 0.09
C MET A 1 40.31 -18.52 1.37
N ARG A 2 40.13 -17.21 1.56
CA ARG A 2 39.47 -16.63 2.76
C ARG A 2 38.46 -15.51 2.46
N THR A 3 38.18 -15.24 1.18
CA THR A 3 37.43 -14.04 0.76
C THR A 3 36.00 -14.34 0.28
N ILE A 4 35.60 -15.60 0.16
CA ILE A 4 34.32 -15.99 -0.46
C ILE A 4 33.15 -15.97 0.54
N LEU A 5 33.42 -16.06 1.85
CA LEU A 5 32.34 -16.13 2.86
C LEU A 5 31.64 -14.79 3.13
N LEU A 6 32.28 -13.65 2.83
CA LEU A 6 31.74 -12.32 3.13
C LEU A 6 30.69 -11.83 2.11
N VAL A 7 30.76 -12.30 0.86
CA VAL A 7 29.86 -11.85 -0.20
C VAL A 7 28.45 -12.44 -0.04
N VAL A 8 28.36 -13.66 0.50
CA VAL A 8 27.07 -14.34 0.72
C VAL A 8 26.24 -13.68 1.81
N LEU A 9 26.87 -13.20 2.89
CA LEU A 9 26.18 -12.54 4.00
C LEU A 9 25.62 -11.15 3.62
N VAL A 10 26.35 -10.39 2.81
CA VAL A 10 25.90 -9.07 2.32
C VAL A 10 24.72 -9.22 1.36
N GLY A 11 24.75 -10.24 0.49
CA GLY A 11 23.62 -10.54 -0.40
C GLY A 11 22.34 -10.84 0.38
N ILE A 12 22.39 -11.76 1.34
CA ILE A 12 21.20 -12.14 2.15
C ILE A 12 20.65 -10.93 2.93
N GLY A 13 21.50 -10.10 3.52
CA GLY A 13 21.07 -8.89 4.24
C GLY A 13 20.37 -7.84 3.35
N LEU A 14 20.82 -7.69 2.10
CA LEU A 14 20.18 -6.82 1.12
C LEU A 14 18.82 -7.37 0.65
N PHE A 15 18.70 -8.68 0.42
CA PHE A 15 17.41 -9.30 0.03
C PHE A 15 16.35 -9.19 1.11
N VAL A 16 16.71 -9.40 2.38
CA VAL A 16 15.77 -9.23 3.51
C VAL A 16 15.32 -7.77 3.63
N SER A 17 16.24 -6.83 3.39
CA SER A 17 15.95 -5.39 3.42
C SER A 17 15.03 -4.96 2.29
N VAL A 18 15.27 -5.41 1.05
CA VAL A 18 14.39 -5.11 -0.12
C VAL A 18 12.99 -5.71 0.08
N THR A 19 12.92 -6.93 0.63
CA THR A 19 11.64 -7.60 0.90
C THR A 19 10.85 -6.85 1.97
N ALA A 20 11.49 -6.43 3.06
CA ALA A 20 10.85 -5.64 4.11
C ALA A 20 10.41 -4.25 3.64
N ILE A 21 11.22 -3.59 2.81
CA ILE A 21 10.88 -2.29 2.20
C ILE A 21 9.64 -2.43 1.32
N ASN A 22 9.59 -3.44 0.45
CA ASN A 22 8.45 -3.67 -0.44
C ASN A 22 7.16 -3.95 0.36
N ARG A 23 7.22 -4.83 1.36
CA ARG A 23 6.09 -5.14 2.26
C ARG A 23 5.58 -3.90 2.99
N ARG A 24 6.50 -3.07 3.49
CA ARG A 24 6.16 -1.81 4.14
C ARG A 24 5.50 -0.82 3.17
N THR A 25 6.03 -0.67 1.95
CA THR A 25 5.46 0.19 0.90
C THR A 25 4.07 -0.30 0.48
N ARG A 26 3.86 -1.61 0.35
CA ARG A 26 2.55 -2.22 0.08
C ARG A 26 1.53 -1.85 1.12
N CYS A 27 1.83 -2.08 2.39
CA CYS A 27 0.85 -1.79 3.44
C CYS A 27 0.56 -0.30 3.56
N LYS A 28 1.59 0.54 3.45
CA LYS A 28 1.42 2.00 3.43
C LYS A 28 0.51 2.45 2.28
N THR A 29 0.72 1.88 1.08
CA THR A 29 -0.07 2.20 -0.11
C THR A 29 -1.51 1.70 0.01
N CYS A 30 -1.73 0.48 0.51
CA CYS A 30 -3.06 -0.07 0.77
C CYS A 30 -3.87 0.81 1.72
N MET A 31 -3.29 1.14 2.87
CA MET A 31 -3.94 2.02 3.85
C MET A 31 -4.25 3.40 3.26
N PHE A 32 -3.31 3.96 2.49
CA PHE A 32 -3.54 5.25 1.82
C PHE A 32 -4.70 5.18 0.84
N VAL A 33 -4.75 4.15 -0.01
CA VAL A 33 -5.80 3.97 -1.02
C VAL A 33 -7.16 3.83 -0.36
N LEU A 34 -7.32 2.93 0.61
CA LEU A 34 -8.60 2.71 1.30
C LEU A 34 -9.11 3.98 2.01
N MET A 35 -8.23 4.64 2.78
CA MET A 35 -8.61 5.84 3.52
C MET A 35 -8.94 7.02 2.60
N THR A 36 -8.19 7.19 1.51
CA THR A 36 -8.42 8.29 0.57
C THR A 36 -9.64 8.03 -0.32
N LEU A 37 -9.88 6.77 -0.70
CA LEU A 37 -11.11 6.39 -1.43
C LEU A 37 -12.35 6.61 -0.58
N LYS A 38 -12.30 6.29 0.72
CA LYS A 38 -13.38 6.61 1.65
C LYS A 38 -13.75 8.10 1.64
N VAL A 39 -12.76 8.99 1.58
CA VAL A 39 -12.99 10.44 1.46
C VAL A 39 -13.51 10.81 0.07
N ALA A 40 -12.90 10.26 -0.99
CA ALA A 40 -13.23 10.57 -2.37
C ALA A 40 -14.60 10.04 -2.82
N GLN A 41 -15.17 9.04 -2.14
CA GLN A 41 -16.55 8.60 -2.37
C GLN A 41 -17.57 9.71 -2.10
N ASN A 42 -17.28 10.58 -1.14
CA ASN A 42 -18.16 11.69 -0.78
C ASN A 42 -17.98 12.94 -1.66
N SER A 43 -17.01 12.96 -2.58
CA SER A 43 -16.73 14.12 -3.43
C SER A 43 -17.57 14.20 -4.70
N GLY A 44 -18.42 13.19 -4.97
CA GLY A 44 -19.23 13.12 -6.20
C GLY A 44 -18.41 12.81 -7.47
N TYR A 45 -17.13 12.45 -7.33
CA TYR A 45 -16.30 12.04 -8.45
C TYR A 45 -16.72 10.66 -8.99
N THR A 46 -16.65 10.50 -10.31
CA THR A 46 -16.73 9.17 -10.94
C THR A 46 -15.60 8.27 -10.45
N LYS A 47 -15.82 6.96 -10.39
CA LYS A 47 -14.82 5.92 -10.07
C LYS A 47 -13.44 6.16 -10.71
N SER A 48 -13.39 6.42 -12.02
CA SER A 48 -12.13 6.73 -12.73
C SER A 48 -11.43 7.98 -12.20
N LYS A 49 -12.18 9.07 -11.93
CA LYS A 49 -11.64 10.31 -11.37
C LYS A 49 -11.13 10.14 -9.94
N GLN A 50 -11.77 9.28 -9.13
CA GLN A 50 -11.28 8.97 -7.78
C GLN A 50 -9.91 8.29 -7.85
N LYS A 51 -9.77 7.27 -8.70
CA LYS A 51 -8.49 6.60 -8.96
C LYS A 51 -7.41 7.59 -9.40
N ASP A 52 -7.70 8.39 -10.43
CA ASP A 52 -6.73 9.33 -10.99
C ASP A 52 -6.29 10.36 -9.95
N TYR A 53 -7.23 10.90 -9.18
CA TYR A 53 -6.95 11.85 -8.11
C TYR A 53 -5.99 11.28 -7.06
N ILE A 54 -6.31 10.08 -6.54
CA ILE A 54 -5.56 9.46 -5.43
C ILE A 54 -4.16 9.06 -5.88
N CYS A 55 -4.03 8.42 -7.04
CA CYS A 55 -2.74 7.93 -7.50
C CYS A 55 -1.84 9.03 -8.05
N THR A 56 -2.41 10.08 -8.68
CA THR A 56 -1.62 11.27 -9.06
C THR A 56 -1.10 11.98 -7.81
N TRP A 57 -1.96 12.17 -6.79
CA TRP A 57 -1.53 12.76 -5.53
C TRP A 57 -0.40 11.94 -4.88
N LEU A 58 -0.52 10.62 -4.84
CA LEU A 58 0.51 9.76 -4.26
C LEU A 58 1.82 9.85 -5.04
N GLU A 59 1.76 9.84 -6.37
CA GLU A 59 2.93 9.95 -7.26
C GLU A 59 3.68 11.27 -7.02
N ASP A 60 2.95 12.39 -6.99
CA ASP A 60 3.51 13.73 -6.79
C ASP A 60 4.14 13.91 -5.40
N ASN A 61 3.51 13.34 -4.36
CA ASN A 61 3.93 13.56 -2.98
C ASN A 61 5.00 12.57 -2.50
N TRP A 62 4.86 11.29 -2.83
CA TRP A 62 5.77 10.26 -2.32
C TRP A 62 6.99 10.06 -3.21
N LYS A 63 6.89 10.42 -4.49
CA LYS A 63 7.96 10.25 -5.48
C LYS A 63 8.51 8.82 -5.50
N ASP A 64 7.63 7.85 -5.25
CA ASP A 64 7.90 6.41 -5.22
C ASP A 64 7.13 5.75 -6.37
N PRO A 65 7.83 5.36 -7.47
CA PRO A 65 7.20 4.74 -8.62
C PRO A 65 6.53 3.39 -8.30
N GLU A 66 7.05 2.66 -7.31
CA GLU A 66 6.48 1.37 -6.92
C GLU A 66 5.15 1.58 -6.19
N ALA A 67 5.10 2.55 -5.28
CA ALA A 67 3.86 2.94 -4.61
C ALA A 67 2.81 3.50 -5.59
N ALA A 68 3.23 4.28 -6.60
CA ALA A 68 2.34 4.77 -7.65
C ALA A 68 1.74 3.64 -8.49
N ARG A 69 2.56 2.64 -8.88
CA ARG A 69 2.09 1.44 -9.58
C ARG A 69 1.10 0.65 -8.72
N MET A 70 1.46 0.37 -7.46
CA MET A 70 0.60 -0.33 -6.51
C MET A 70 -0.72 0.42 -6.27
N CYS A 71 -0.68 1.76 -6.18
CA CYS A 71 -1.89 2.56 -6.02
C CYS A 71 -2.89 2.30 -7.15
N ARG A 72 -2.43 2.24 -8.41
CA ARG A 72 -3.30 2.01 -9.56
C ARG A 72 -3.94 0.62 -9.51
N GLU A 73 -3.15 -0.40 -9.19
CA GLU A 73 -3.62 -1.79 -9.06
C GLU A 73 -4.64 -1.93 -7.92
N LEU A 74 -4.30 -1.43 -6.73
CA LEU A 74 -5.17 -1.50 -5.54
C LEU A 74 -6.43 -0.67 -5.71
N SER A 75 -6.32 0.53 -6.30
CA SER A 75 -7.50 1.37 -6.52
C SER A 75 -8.45 0.74 -7.52
N ASP A 76 -7.96 0.09 -8.58
CA ASP A 76 -8.83 -0.67 -9.48
C ASP A 76 -9.54 -1.79 -8.73
N GLU A 77 -8.81 -2.60 -7.97
CA GLU A 77 -9.42 -3.69 -7.21
C GLU A 77 -10.50 -3.17 -6.24
N VAL A 78 -10.17 -2.16 -5.43
CA VAL A 78 -11.07 -1.62 -4.42
C VAL A 78 -12.31 -0.95 -5.03
N ILE A 79 -12.14 -0.17 -6.11
CA ILE A 79 -13.23 0.59 -6.73
C ILE A 79 -14.21 -0.32 -7.47
N TRP A 80 -13.73 -1.42 -8.04
CA TRP A 80 -14.52 -2.30 -8.90
C TRP A 80 -14.95 -3.60 -8.22
N SER A 81 -14.58 -3.82 -6.95
CA SER A 81 -14.93 -5.02 -6.19
C SER A 81 -15.81 -4.68 -4.99
N ASP A 82 -17.00 -5.30 -4.94
CA ASP A 82 -17.97 -5.17 -3.83
C ASP A 82 -17.38 -5.65 -2.49
N LYS A 83 -16.29 -6.43 -2.51
CA LYS A 83 -15.55 -6.90 -1.32
C LYS A 83 -15.13 -5.76 -0.41
N TYR A 84 -14.82 -4.59 -0.96
CA TYR A 84 -14.29 -3.46 -0.20
C TYR A 84 -15.35 -2.43 0.18
N ASP A 85 -16.61 -2.60 -0.23
CA ASP A 85 -17.68 -1.65 0.11
C ASP A 85 -17.84 -1.50 1.63
N TYR A 86 -17.79 -2.61 2.36
CA TYR A 86 -17.80 -2.60 3.82
C TYR A 86 -16.62 -1.81 4.39
N ILE A 87 -15.41 -2.09 3.90
CA ILE A 87 -14.16 -1.48 4.37
C ILE A 87 -14.10 0.03 4.08
N LEU A 88 -14.72 0.48 2.98
CA LEU A 88 -14.79 1.90 2.63
C LEU A 88 -15.77 2.65 3.54
N THR A 89 -16.69 1.96 4.21
CA THR A 89 -17.59 2.55 5.21
C THR A 89 -17.11 2.36 6.66
N SER A 90 -16.24 1.38 6.91
CA SER A 90 -15.75 0.98 8.23
C SER A 90 -14.75 1.94 8.87
N ASP A 91 -14.36 1.68 10.12
CA ASP A 91 -13.29 2.42 10.77
C ASP A 91 -11.89 2.08 10.19
N ARG A 92 -10.89 2.83 10.65
CA ARG A 92 -9.49 2.66 10.22
C ARG A 92 -8.91 1.29 10.60
N ASN A 93 -9.37 0.69 11.70
CA ASN A 93 -8.80 -0.57 12.18
C ASN A 93 -9.22 -1.73 11.27
N GLU A 94 -10.45 -1.71 10.77
CA GLU A 94 -10.92 -2.70 9.80
C GLU A 94 -10.22 -2.59 8.45
N ALA A 95 -9.91 -1.36 7.98
CA ALA A 95 -9.05 -1.16 6.82
C ALA A 95 -7.63 -1.69 7.04
N LEU A 96 -7.09 -1.49 8.24
CA LEU A 96 -5.77 -2.01 8.62
C LEU A 96 -5.76 -3.54 8.65
N GLU A 97 -6.77 -4.16 9.24
CA GLU A 97 -6.92 -5.62 9.27
C GLU A 97 -7.05 -6.20 7.86
N SER A 98 -7.81 -5.54 6.98
CA SER A 98 -7.93 -5.96 5.59
C SER A 98 -6.58 -5.91 4.86
N CYS A 99 -5.84 -4.80 4.95
CA CYS A 99 -4.50 -4.70 4.37
C CYS A 99 -3.54 -5.76 4.97
N GLN A 100 -3.65 -6.06 6.27
CA GLN A 100 -2.81 -7.08 6.89
C GLN A 100 -3.12 -8.51 6.41
N GLN A 101 -4.40 -8.83 6.22
CA GLN A 101 -4.85 -10.15 5.78
C GLN A 101 -4.52 -10.40 4.31
N GLU A 102 -4.76 -9.41 3.44
CA GLU A 102 -4.48 -9.49 2.00
C GLU A 102 -2.99 -9.64 1.70
N PHE A 103 -2.15 -8.86 2.37
CA PHE A 103 -0.73 -8.79 2.04
C PHE A 103 0.16 -9.64 2.96
N GLY A 104 -0.39 -10.26 4.00
CA GLY A 104 0.34 -11.17 4.89
C GLY A 104 1.44 -10.49 5.72
N ASP A 105 1.37 -9.15 5.86
CA ASP A 105 2.47 -8.30 6.32
C ASP A 105 2.14 -7.58 7.65
N ARG A 106 1.57 -8.34 8.60
CA ARG A 106 1.17 -7.83 9.93
C ARG A 106 2.22 -6.94 10.59
N GLU A 107 3.48 -7.38 10.61
CA GLU A 107 4.59 -6.67 11.27
C GLU A 107 4.82 -5.26 10.70
N TYR A 108 4.59 -5.05 9.40
CA TYR A 108 4.94 -3.81 8.70
C TYR A 108 3.78 -2.80 8.66
N CYS A 109 2.57 -3.21 9.05
CA CYS A 109 1.37 -2.41 8.98
C CYS A 109 1.07 -1.57 10.24
N TYR A 110 1.51 -2.01 11.43
CA TYR A 110 1.12 -1.42 12.72
C TYR A 110 1.63 0.01 13.01
N GLY A 111 2.41 0.62 12.11
CA GLY A 111 3.07 1.91 12.33
C GLY A 111 2.55 3.10 11.52
N PHE A 112 1.52 2.94 10.68
CA PHE A 112 1.13 3.99 9.74
C PHE A 112 -0.01 4.87 10.22
N TYR A 113 0.31 6.12 10.53
CA TYR A 113 -0.62 7.20 10.82
C TYR A 113 -0.73 8.10 9.59
N PHE A 114 -1.92 8.18 8.99
CA PHE A 114 -2.26 9.21 8.01
C PHE A 114 -2.97 10.34 8.78
N PRO A 115 -2.45 11.57 8.79
CA PRO A 115 -3.11 12.71 9.41
C PRO A 115 -4.44 13.06 8.72
#